data_AF-N2BN30-F1
#
_entry.id   AF-N2BN30-F1
#
_cell.length_a   1.000
_cell.length_b   1.000
_cell.length_c   1.000
_cell.angle_alpha   90.00
_cell.angle_beta   90.00
_cell.angle_gamma   90.00
#
_symmetry.space_group_name_H-M   'P 1'
#
loop_
_entity.id
_entity.type
_entity.pdbx_description
1 polymer ?
#
loop_
_entity_poly.entity_id
_entity_poly.type
_entity_poly.pdbx_seq_one_letter_code
_entity_poly.pdbx_strand_id
1 'polypeptide(L)'
;MVYTPETEEDSAVAERENVAIACKSAGDIVSSLRPEDVPHFAATSLGYLTWGSDIPQNEMGLGDFGGWAFDTLQFWGDYLNQEGGMDLDTFCNSYLGSKNYGFGNDDLQADVDAYLLVHAYWKGKKSFSQALNDMRSISPKARRFEFFIKRFGGSRQNVQDAFWYMMEKQPIPYATEEIYKLISKAKRLPNKDEAYILARSFATKLLYS
;
A
#
# COMPACT_ATOMS: atom_id res chain seq x y z
N MET A 1 -18.04 14.54 27.56
CA MET A 1 -18.24 13.36 26.69
C MET A 1 -18.20 12.14 27.60
N VAL A 2 -19.32 11.44 27.73
CA VAL A 2 -19.40 10.20 28.51
C VAL A 2 -19.00 9.08 27.56
N TYR A 3 -17.94 8.34 27.91
CA TYR A 3 -17.51 7.14 27.20
C TYR A 3 -18.63 6.09 27.28
N THR A 4 -19.17 5.67 26.13
CA THR A 4 -20.03 4.49 26.03
C THR A 4 -19.11 3.30 25.82
N PRO A 5 -18.98 2.37 26.77
CA PRO A 5 -18.14 1.19 26.57
C PRO A 5 -18.68 0.36 25.42
N GLU A 6 -17.80 -0.18 24.58
CA GLU A 6 -18.16 -1.28 23.70
C GLU A 6 -18.52 -2.48 24.60
N THR A 7 -19.81 -2.78 24.73
CA THR A 7 -20.24 -4.06 25.26
C THR A 7 -20.00 -5.07 24.16
N GLU A 8 -18.86 -5.75 24.17
CA GLU A 8 -18.60 -6.85 23.24
C GLU A 8 -19.71 -7.89 23.44
N GLU A 9 -20.48 -8.17 22.38
CA GLU A 9 -21.44 -9.29 22.41
C GLU A 9 -20.66 -10.59 22.62
N ASP A 10 -21.18 -11.48 23.49
CA ASP A 10 -20.53 -12.76 23.84
C ASP A 10 -20.15 -13.61 22.61
N SER A 11 -20.87 -13.44 21.50
CA SER A 11 -20.60 -14.07 20.20
C SER A 11 -19.28 -13.63 19.59
N ALA A 12 -18.95 -12.33 19.65
CA ALA A 12 -17.72 -11.77 19.09
C ALA A 12 -16.50 -12.21 19.91
N VAL A 13 -16.64 -12.34 21.23
CA VAL A 13 -15.58 -12.85 22.11
C VAL A 13 -15.29 -14.32 21.78
N ALA A 14 -16.34 -15.15 21.69
CA ALA A 14 -16.20 -16.56 21.33
C ALA A 14 -15.60 -16.76 19.93
N GLU A 15 -15.95 -15.91 18.97
CA GLU A 15 -15.41 -15.97 17.61
C GLU A 15 -13.92 -15.58 17.58
N ARG A 16 -13.50 -14.56 18.34
CA ARG A 16 -12.08 -14.20 18.51
C ARG A 16 -11.29 -15.34 19.16
N GLU A 17 -11.83 -16.00 20.18
CA GLU A 17 -11.18 -17.15 20.81
C GLU A 17 -11.00 -18.32 19.81
N ASN A 18 -12.04 -18.62 19.02
CA ASN A 18 -11.97 -19.65 17.99
C ASN A 18 -10.93 -19.32 16.91
N VAL A 19 -10.86 -18.06 16.46
CA VAL A 19 -9.83 -17.59 15.53
C VAL A 19 -8.43 -17.73 16.15
N ALA A 20 -8.25 -17.33 17.41
CA ALA A 20 -6.97 -17.44 18.10
C ALA A 20 -6.50 -18.90 18.24
N ILE A 21 -7.41 -19.82 18.55
CA ILE A 21 -7.13 -21.26 18.61
C ILE A 21 -6.72 -21.77 17.23
N ALA A 22 -7.47 -21.44 16.18
CA ALA A 22 -7.14 -21.84 14.82
C ALA A 22 -5.76 -21.30 14.36
N CYS A 23 -5.48 -20.02 14.61
CA CYS A 23 -4.19 -19.40 14.30
C CYS A 23 -3.03 -20.07 15.06
N LYS A 24 -3.21 -20.38 16.35
CA LYS A 24 -2.19 -21.08 17.15
C LYS A 24 -1.91 -22.51 16.64
N SER A 25 -2.92 -23.14 16.04
CA SER A 25 -2.85 -24.50 15.50
C SER A 25 -2.21 -24.56 14.11
N ALA A 26 -2.20 -23.44 13.37
CA ALA A 26 -1.78 -23.38 11.98
C ALA A 26 -0.25 -23.43 11.75
N GLY A 27 0.56 -23.44 12.81
CA GLY A 27 2.02 -23.31 12.71
C GLY A 27 2.45 -21.89 12.29
N ASP A 28 3.75 -21.66 12.12
CA ASP A 28 4.25 -20.37 11.64
C ASP A 28 4.02 -20.23 10.12
N ILE A 29 2.85 -19.70 9.79
CA ILE A 29 2.46 -19.39 8.41
C ILE A 29 3.28 -18.24 7.81
N VAL A 30 3.83 -17.36 8.64
CA VAL A 30 4.55 -16.16 8.18
C VAL A 30 5.91 -16.56 7.62
N SER A 31 6.65 -17.43 8.30
CA SER A 31 7.95 -17.89 7.80
C SER A 31 7.85 -18.88 6.63
N SER A 32 6.72 -19.56 6.47
CA SER A 32 6.50 -20.55 5.40
C SER A 32 5.98 -19.97 4.08
N LEU A 33 5.48 -18.73 4.08
CA LEU A 33 4.98 -18.04 2.89
C LEU A 33 6.01 -17.13 2.21
N ARG A 34 7.31 -17.29 2.51
CA ARG A 34 8.36 -16.54 1.81
C ARG A 34 8.23 -16.74 0.29
N PRO A 35 8.25 -15.66 -0.52
CA PRO A 35 8.70 -14.30 -0.19
C PRO A 35 7.58 -13.28 0.13
N GLU A 36 6.35 -13.70 0.47
CA GLU A 36 5.24 -12.76 0.73
C GLU A 36 5.39 -12.02 2.06
N ASP A 37 5.22 -10.68 2.04
CA ASP A 37 4.98 -9.90 3.25
C ASP A 37 3.50 -9.97 3.62
N VAL A 38 3.15 -11.02 4.38
CA VAL A 38 1.78 -11.27 4.82
C VAL A 38 1.26 -10.17 5.76
N PRO A 39 2.04 -9.68 6.75
CA PRO A 39 1.63 -8.55 7.59
C PRO A 39 1.29 -7.29 6.79
N HIS A 40 2.15 -6.88 5.85
CA HIS A 40 1.94 -5.69 5.02
C HIS A 40 0.70 -5.87 4.14
N PHE A 41 0.58 -7.02 3.47
CA PHE A 41 -0.58 -7.35 2.64
C PHE A 41 -1.89 -7.28 3.43
N ALA A 42 -1.90 -7.80 4.66
CA ALA A 42 -3.09 -7.76 5.52
C ALA A 42 -3.42 -6.33 5.97
N ALA A 43 -2.42 -5.53 6.34
CA ALA A 43 -2.59 -4.13 6.72
C ALA A 43 -3.12 -3.28 5.55
N THR A 44 -2.51 -3.39 4.37
CA THR A 44 -2.96 -2.70 3.16
C THR A 44 -4.36 -3.15 2.75
N SER A 45 -4.66 -4.45 2.85
CA SER A 45 -6.00 -4.99 2.56
C SER A 45 -7.06 -4.43 3.52
N LEU A 46 -6.75 -4.33 4.81
CA LEU A 46 -7.64 -3.71 5.79
C LEU A 46 -7.84 -2.22 5.49
N GLY A 47 -6.78 -1.52 5.09
CA GLY A 47 -6.85 -0.13 4.64
C GLY A 47 -7.83 0.05 3.49
N TYR A 48 -7.69 -0.75 2.43
CA TYR A 48 -8.67 -0.74 1.33
C TYR A 48 -10.05 -1.12 1.84
N LEU A 49 -10.25 -2.25 2.54
CA LEU A 49 -11.53 -2.74 3.06
C LEU A 49 -12.26 -1.74 3.99
N THR A 50 -11.55 -0.79 4.57
CA THR A 50 -12.16 0.24 5.42
C THR A 50 -12.61 1.43 4.59
N TRP A 51 -11.82 1.82 3.59
CA TRP A 51 -11.85 3.18 3.06
C TRP A 51 -12.23 3.35 1.59
N GLY A 52 -12.16 2.30 0.78
CA GLY A 52 -12.49 2.39 -0.64
C GLY A 52 -11.29 2.09 -1.52
N SER A 53 -11.54 1.39 -2.64
CA SER A 53 -10.60 1.26 -3.75
C SER A 53 -11.16 1.84 -5.06
N ASP A 54 -12.35 2.45 -4.99
CA ASP A 54 -13.07 3.07 -6.10
C ASP A 54 -12.80 4.58 -6.12
N ILE A 55 -11.57 4.93 -6.47
CA ILE A 55 -11.04 6.30 -6.49
C ILE A 55 -10.72 6.67 -7.94
N PRO A 56 -10.89 7.94 -8.36
CA PRO A 56 -10.41 8.38 -9.66
C PRO A 56 -8.95 7.97 -9.90
N GLN A 57 -8.65 7.58 -11.13
CA GLN A 57 -7.35 6.96 -11.46
C GLN A 57 -6.17 7.91 -11.25
N ASN A 58 -6.40 9.22 -11.26
CA ASN A 58 -5.43 10.30 -11.11
C ASN A 58 -5.52 11.02 -9.75
N GLU A 59 -6.31 10.50 -8.81
CA GLU A 59 -6.42 11.02 -7.44
C GLU A 59 -6.01 9.93 -6.45
N MET A 60 -5.92 10.28 -5.16
CA MET A 60 -5.68 9.32 -4.08
C MET A 60 -6.84 9.24 -3.10
N GLY A 61 -7.14 8.03 -2.65
CA GLY A 61 -8.12 7.78 -1.61
C GLY A 61 -7.47 7.27 -0.33
N LEU A 62 -8.28 7.20 0.72
CA LEU A 62 -7.81 6.80 2.04
C LEU A 62 -7.27 5.35 2.07
N GLY A 63 -7.74 4.47 1.19
CA GLY A 63 -7.22 3.11 1.04
C GLY A 63 -5.80 3.04 0.48
N ASP A 64 -5.39 4.00 -0.36
CA ASP A 64 -4.04 4.04 -0.95
C ASP A 64 -2.96 4.34 0.10
N PHE A 65 -3.32 5.02 1.19
CA PHE A 65 -2.41 5.36 2.28
C PHE A 65 -1.96 4.15 3.10
N GLY A 66 -2.76 3.08 3.11
CA GLY A 66 -2.39 1.84 3.81
C GLY A 66 -1.27 1.05 3.13
N GLY A 67 -0.79 1.48 1.97
CA GLY A 67 0.24 0.79 1.19
C GLY A 67 1.04 1.76 0.33
N TRP A 68 0.99 1.53 -1.00
CA TRP A 68 1.94 2.10 -1.97
C TRP A 68 2.26 3.58 -1.81
N ALA A 69 1.27 4.40 -1.44
CA ALA A 69 1.47 5.83 -1.37
C ALA A 69 2.28 6.27 -0.16
N PHE A 70 2.05 5.67 1.02
CA PHE A 70 2.88 5.96 2.18
C PHE A 70 4.23 5.28 2.11
N ASP A 71 4.34 4.11 1.48
CA ASP A 71 5.65 3.50 1.24
C ASP A 71 6.49 4.32 0.26
N THR A 72 5.88 4.86 -0.79
CA THR A 72 6.55 5.81 -1.70
C THR A 72 6.97 7.10 -0.96
N LEU A 73 6.15 7.59 -0.04
CA LEU A 73 6.45 8.78 0.76
C LEU A 73 7.52 8.50 1.85
N GLN A 74 7.57 7.30 2.41
CA GLN A 74 8.65 6.87 3.32
C GLN A 74 9.97 6.75 2.57
N PHE A 75 9.94 6.18 1.36
CA PHE A 75 11.10 6.11 0.47
C PHE A 75 11.66 7.51 0.11
N TRP A 76 10.79 8.52 0.03
CA TRP A 76 11.22 9.92 -0.09
C TRP A 76 12.01 10.40 1.14
N GLY A 77 11.56 10.05 2.34
CA GLY A 77 12.30 10.36 3.55
C GLY A 77 13.67 9.71 3.61
N ASP A 78 13.73 8.44 3.21
CA ASP A 78 14.99 7.71 3.07
C ASP A 78 15.95 8.42 2.11
N TYR A 79 15.45 8.89 0.97
CA TYR A 79 16.24 9.71 0.04
C TYR A 79 16.78 11.00 0.68
N LEU A 80 15.97 11.69 1.48
CA LEU A 80 16.41 12.93 2.14
C LEU A 80 17.40 12.69 3.29
N ASN A 81 17.40 11.49 3.86
CA ASN A 81 18.23 11.11 4.99
C ASN A 81 19.47 10.32 4.58
N GLN A 82 19.58 9.86 3.33
CA GLN A 82 20.78 9.17 2.84
C GLN A 82 22.01 10.08 2.84
N GLU A 83 23.16 9.46 3.10
CA GLU A 83 24.47 10.09 2.99
C GLU A 83 25.00 9.96 1.55
N GLY A 84 25.72 10.96 1.04
CA GLY A 84 26.47 10.83 -0.23
C GLY A 84 25.91 11.58 -1.45
N GLY A 85 24.83 12.36 -1.32
CA GLY A 85 24.46 13.39 -2.29
C GLY A 85 24.00 12.89 -3.67
N MET A 86 23.58 11.63 -3.77
CA MET A 86 22.99 11.06 -5.00
C MET A 86 21.75 11.85 -5.43
N ASP A 87 21.56 12.04 -6.73
CA ASP A 87 20.32 12.64 -7.25
C ASP A 87 19.14 11.67 -7.12
N LEU A 88 17.92 12.20 -7.09
CA LEU A 88 16.71 11.43 -6.81
C LEU A 88 16.44 10.34 -7.86
N ASP A 89 16.76 10.58 -9.14
CA ASP A 89 16.51 9.61 -10.21
C ASP A 89 17.43 8.39 -10.05
N THR A 90 18.72 8.64 -9.85
CA THR A 90 19.71 7.59 -9.56
C THR A 90 19.31 6.81 -8.30
N PHE A 91 18.89 7.50 -7.24
CA PHE A 91 18.49 6.85 -5.99
C PHE A 91 17.27 5.92 -6.19
N CYS A 92 16.24 6.40 -6.89
CA CYS A 92 15.08 5.59 -7.21
C CYS A 92 15.45 4.34 -8.03
N ASN A 93 16.29 4.50 -9.06
CA ASN A 93 16.70 3.40 -9.92
C ASN A 93 17.48 2.32 -9.15
N SER A 94 18.36 2.74 -8.24
CA SER A 94 19.19 1.84 -7.44
C SER A 94 18.43 1.14 -6.32
N TYR A 95 17.48 1.82 -5.67
CA TYR A 95 17.00 1.39 -4.35
C TYR A 95 15.51 1.13 -4.22
N LEU A 96 14.67 1.68 -5.10
CA LEU A 96 13.23 1.41 -5.02
C LEU A 96 12.96 -0.08 -5.31
N GLY A 97 12.26 -0.76 -4.42
CA GLY A 97 12.08 -2.21 -4.46
C GLY A 97 13.30 -3.02 -3.99
N SER A 98 14.30 -2.38 -3.39
CA SER A 98 15.41 -3.06 -2.73
C SER A 98 15.14 -3.21 -1.23
N LYS A 99 15.85 -4.13 -0.56
CA LYS A 99 15.73 -4.33 0.91
C LYS A 99 16.47 -3.30 1.76
N ASN A 100 17.14 -2.33 1.12
CA ASN A 100 18.01 -1.39 1.82
C ASN A 100 17.24 -0.21 2.42
N TYR A 101 16.02 0.03 1.94
CA TYR A 101 15.20 1.19 2.28
C TYR A 101 13.74 0.76 2.42
N GLY A 102 12.90 1.64 2.99
CA GLY A 102 11.55 1.33 3.47
C GLY A 102 10.49 1.04 2.41
N PHE A 103 10.86 0.72 1.17
CA PHE A 103 9.90 0.27 0.16
C PHE A 103 10.48 -0.89 -0.67
N GLY A 104 10.38 -2.08 -0.09
CA GLY A 104 10.89 -3.33 -0.66
C GLY A 104 10.05 -3.87 -1.81
N ASN A 105 10.58 -4.88 -2.51
CA ASN A 105 9.84 -5.56 -3.58
C ASN A 105 8.71 -6.46 -3.04
N ASP A 106 8.86 -6.93 -1.81
CA ASP A 106 7.88 -7.62 -1.00
C ASP A 106 6.71 -6.69 -0.63
N ASP A 107 6.99 -5.51 -0.08
CA ASP A 107 5.97 -4.47 0.21
C ASP A 107 5.23 -4.05 -1.07
N LEU A 108 5.98 -3.77 -2.14
CA LEU A 108 5.42 -3.45 -3.47
C LEU A 108 4.44 -4.53 -3.95
N GLN A 109 4.77 -5.80 -3.77
CA GLN A 109 3.90 -6.89 -4.18
C GLN A 109 2.68 -7.01 -3.26
N ALA A 110 2.87 -6.84 -1.95
CA ALA A 110 1.81 -6.86 -0.96
C ALA A 110 0.77 -5.77 -1.23
N ASP A 111 1.19 -4.56 -1.59
CA ASP A 111 0.27 -3.46 -1.92
C ASP A 111 -0.55 -3.71 -3.18
N VAL A 112 0.12 -4.21 -4.23
CA VAL A 112 -0.49 -4.62 -5.49
C VAL A 112 -1.55 -5.67 -5.25
N ASP A 113 -1.20 -6.69 -4.47
CA ASP A 113 -2.09 -7.82 -4.18
C ASP A 113 -3.27 -7.37 -3.32
N ALA A 114 -3.04 -6.52 -2.31
CA ALA A 114 -4.09 -5.97 -1.46
C ALA A 114 -5.13 -5.18 -2.26
N TYR A 115 -4.70 -4.30 -3.16
CA TYR A 115 -5.62 -3.58 -4.04
C TYR A 115 -6.43 -4.55 -4.91
N LEU A 116 -5.77 -5.49 -5.60
CA LEU A 116 -6.44 -6.40 -6.52
C LEU A 116 -7.45 -7.29 -5.83
N LEU A 117 -7.09 -7.85 -4.66
CA LEU A 117 -7.98 -8.65 -3.84
C LEU A 117 -9.23 -7.84 -3.44
N VAL A 118 -9.04 -6.69 -2.81
CA VAL A 118 -10.15 -5.91 -2.27
C VAL A 118 -11.01 -5.32 -3.39
N HIS A 119 -10.40 -4.84 -4.47
CA HIS A 119 -11.12 -4.35 -5.64
C HIS A 119 -11.99 -5.45 -6.29
N ALA A 120 -11.52 -6.70 -6.33
CA ALA A 120 -12.31 -7.82 -6.83
C ALA A 120 -13.44 -8.23 -5.87
N TYR A 121 -13.14 -8.28 -4.56
CA TYR A 121 -14.11 -8.61 -3.50
C TYR A 121 -15.25 -7.58 -3.42
N TRP A 122 -14.91 -6.30 -3.32
CA TRP A 122 -15.86 -5.22 -3.08
C TRP A 122 -16.78 -4.89 -4.23
N LYS A 123 -16.39 -5.17 -5.47
CA LYS A 123 -17.34 -5.12 -6.59
C LYS A 123 -18.40 -6.23 -6.52
N GLY A 124 -18.44 -7.01 -5.42
CA GLY A 124 -19.48 -8.00 -5.12
C GLY A 124 -19.45 -9.23 -6.04
N LYS A 125 -18.35 -9.42 -6.77
CA LYS A 125 -18.27 -10.42 -7.84
C LYS A 125 -17.95 -11.82 -7.32
N LYS A 126 -17.35 -11.92 -6.13
CA LYS A 126 -16.73 -13.15 -5.60
C LYS A 126 -16.73 -13.15 -4.08
N SER A 127 -16.72 -14.34 -3.46
CA SER A 127 -16.32 -14.44 -2.06
C SER A 127 -14.85 -14.04 -1.88
N PHE A 128 -14.45 -13.66 -0.66
CA PHE A 128 -13.07 -13.28 -0.37
C PHE A 128 -12.08 -14.40 -0.74
N SER A 129 -12.38 -15.65 -0.40
CA SER A 129 -11.55 -16.82 -0.72
C SER A 129 -11.43 -17.04 -2.24
N GLN A 130 -12.51 -16.85 -2.99
CA GLN A 130 -12.48 -16.93 -4.45
C GLN A 130 -11.61 -15.81 -5.05
N ALA A 131 -11.78 -14.57 -4.59
CA ALA A 131 -10.99 -13.44 -5.05
C ALA A 131 -9.49 -13.64 -4.77
N LEU A 132 -9.14 -14.15 -3.58
CA LEU A 132 -7.77 -14.48 -3.19
C LEU A 132 -7.16 -15.58 -4.07
N ASN A 133 -7.90 -16.68 -4.29
CA ASN A 133 -7.43 -17.79 -5.13
C ASN A 133 -7.23 -17.34 -6.58
N ASP A 134 -8.17 -16.59 -7.13
CA ASP A 134 -8.09 -16.08 -8.50
C ASP A 134 -6.92 -15.13 -8.68
N MET A 135 -6.70 -14.21 -7.73
CA MET A 135 -5.53 -13.34 -7.72
C MET A 135 -4.25 -14.17 -7.70
N ARG A 136 -4.11 -15.11 -6.76
CA ARG A 136 -2.91 -15.96 -6.62
C ARG A 136 -2.66 -16.90 -7.79
N SER A 137 -3.67 -17.18 -8.62
CA SER A 137 -3.52 -17.98 -9.84
C SER A 137 -2.73 -17.28 -10.97
N ILE A 138 -2.57 -15.95 -10.87
CA ILE A 138 -1.85 -15.13 -11.84
C ILE A 138 -0.45 -14.83 -11.30
N SER A 139 0.57 -14.77 -12.18
CA SER A 139 1.95 -14.52 -11.74
C SER A 139 2.13 -13.13 -11.10
N PRO A 140 3.05 -12.95 -10.12
CA PRO A 140 3.28 -11.67 -9.45
C PRO A 140 3.49 -10.49 -10.43
N LYS A 141 4.28 -10.72 -11.48
CA LYS A 141 4.52 -9.72 -12.53
C LYS A 141 3.23 -9.31 -13.26
N ALA A 142 2.38 -10.27 -13.60
CA ALA A 142 1.11 -9.97 -14.25
C ALA A 142 0.15 -9.26 -13.28
N ARG A 143 0.19 -9.56 -11.98
CA ARG A 143 -0.58 -8.81 -10.96
C ARG A 143 -0.15 -7.34 -10.88
N ARG A 144 1.15 -7.03 -10.91
CA ARG A 144 1.63 -5.63 -10.94
C ARG A 144 1.10 -4.87 -12.15
N PHE A 145 1.11 -5.53 -13.32
CA PHE A 145 0.54 -4.95 -14.53
C PHE A 145 -0.97 -4.73 -14.41
N GLU A 146 -1.72 -5.72 -13.90
CA GLU A 146 -3.16 -5.58 -13.65
C GLU A 146 -3.47 -4.45 -12.67
N PHE A 147 -2.69 -4.30 -11.61
CA PHE A 147 -2.81 -3.17 -10.67
C PHE A 147 -2.60 -1.83 -11.39
N PHE A 148 -1.54 -1.72 -12.20
CA PHE A 148 -1.28 -0.51 -12.98
C PHE A 148 -2.44 -0.16 -13.92
N ILE A 149 -3.04 -1.16 -14.58
CA ILE A 149 -4.21 -0.96 -15.44
C ILE A 149 -5.46 -0.57 -14.62
N LYS A 150 -5.79 -1.30 -13.56
CA LYS A 150 -7.04 -1.09 -12.81
C LYS A 150 -7.01 0.18 -11.97
N ARG A 151 -5.93 0.41 -11.21
CA ARG A 151 -5.81 1.56 -10.31
C ARG A 151 -5.55 2.86 -11.05
N PHE A 152 -4.72 2.82 -12.08
CA PHE A 152 -4.21 4.02 -12.76
C PHE A 152 -4.59 4.10 -14.24
N GLY A 153 -5.44 3.22 -14.75
CA GLY A 153 -5.85 3.21 -16.16
C GLY A 153 -4.70 2.90 -17.13
N GLY A 154 -3.60 2.31 -16.64
CA GLY A 154 -2.42 2.08 -17.45
C GLY A 154 -1.63 3.34 -17.81
N SER A 155 -1.85 4.44 -17.09
CA SER A 155 -1.21 5.73 -17.36
C SER A 155 -0.18 6.06 -16.28
N ARG A 156 1.07 6.29 -16.70
CA ARG A 156 2.12 6.81 -15.79
C ARG A 156 1.77 8.21 -15.28
N GLN A 157 1.12 9.02 -16.12
CA GLN A 157 0.66 10.34 -15.72
C GLN A 157 -0.36 10.25 -14.60
N ASN A 158 -1.27 9.27 -14.64
CA ASN A 158 -2.24 9.05 -13.56
C ASN A 158 -1.55 8.66 -12.24
N VAL A 159 -0.48 7.86 -12.29
CA VAL A 159 0.33 7.55 -11.09
C VAL A 159 0.96 8.82 -10.51
N GLN A 160 1.53 9.67 -11.37
CA GLN A 160 2.14 10.94 -10.99
C GLN A 160 1.13 11.91 -10.39
N ASP A 161 -0.02 12.07 -11.04
CA ASP A 161 -1.09 12.94 -10.58
C ASP A 161 -1.72 12.44 -9.28
N ALA A 162 -1.92 11.12 -9.14
CA ALA A 162 -2.41 10.53 -7.90
C ALA A 162 -1.44 10.78 -6.74
N PHE A 163 -0.14 10.54 -6.93
CA PHE A 163 0.84 10.78 -5.87
C PHE A 163 0.97 12.27 -5.52
N TRP A 164 0.93 13.16 -6.53
CA TRP A 164 0.92 14.60 -6.30
C TRP A 164 -0.35 15.08 -5.60
N TYR A 165 -1.51 14.48 -5.89
CA TYR A 165 -2.78 14.78 -5.24
C TYR A 165 -2.67 14.67 -3.71
N MET A 166 -1.93 13.69 -3.18
CA MET A 166 -1.66 13.57 -1.74
C MET A 166 -0.94 14.81 -1.18
N MET A 167 0.07 15.32 -1.88
CA MET A 167 0.83 16.49 -1.44
C MET A 167 -0.01 17.78 -1.55
N GLU A 168 -0.77 17.92 -2.64
CA GLU A 168 -1.54 19.12 -2.94
C GLU A 168 -2.82 19.23 -2.11
N LYS A 169 -3.56 18.13 -1.96
CA LYS A 169 -4.89 18.12 -1.34
C LYS A 169 -4.89 17.64 0.10
N GLN A 170 -3.86 16.89 0.53
CA GLN A 170 -3.77 16.30 1.86
C GLN A 170 -5.11 15.70 2.32
N PRO A 171 -5.65 14.71 1.58
CA PRO A 171 -7.06 14.33 1.66
C PRO A 171 -7.43 13.58 2.95
N ILE A 172 -6.49 13.38 3.88
CA ILE A 172 -6.77 12.80 5.19
C ILE A 172 -7.42 13.87 6.07
N PRO A 173 -8.66 13.66 6.56
CA PRO A 173 -9.34 14.63 7.41
C PRO A 173 -8.47 15.01 8.61
N TYR A 174 -8.34 16.32 8.84
CA TYR A 174 -7.58 16.91 9.95
C TYR A 174 -6.07 16.64 9.92
N ALA A 175 -5.55 15.97 8.89
CA ALA A 175 -4.11 15.87 8.71
C ALA A 175 -3.53 17.21 8.29
N THR A 176 -2.34 17.48 8.82
CA THR A 176 -1.52 18.62 8.42
C THR A 176 -0.28 18.10 7.72
N GLU A 177 0.45 18.99 7.05
CA GLU A 177 1.75 18.68 6.46
C GLU A 177 2.71 17.98 7.45
N GLU A 178 2.63 18.33 8.74
CA GLU A 178 3.43 17.71 9.80
C GLU A 178 3.18 16.21 9.93
N ILE A 179 1.95 15.74 9.71
CA ILE A 179 1.63 14.31 9.75
C ILE A 179 2.33 13.59 8.60
N TYR A 180 2.27 14.14 7.40
CA TYR A 180 2.95 13.55 6.24
C TYR A 180 4.47 13.54 6.41
N LYS A 181 5.05 14.59 6.99
CA LYS A 181 6.49 14.64 7.34
C LYS A 181 6.87 13.64 8.42
N LEU A 182 6.00 13.41 9.39
CA LEU A 182 6.20 12.40 10.44
C LEU A 182 6.18 10.99 9.83
N ILE A 183 5.20 10.71 8.96
CA ILE A 183 5.08 9.42 8.25
C ILE A 183 6.32 9.18 7.40
N SER A 184 6.73 10.19 6.63
CA SER A 184 7.91 10.11 5.77
C SER A 184 9.22 10.16 6.56
N LYS A 185 9.23 10.55 7.85
CA LYS A 185 10.45 10.90 8.59
C LYS A 185 11.32 11.91 7.84
N ALA A 186 10.69 12.85 7.14
CA ALA A 186 11.39 13.82 6.31
C ALA A 186 11.26 15.23 6.85
N LYS A 187 12.30 16.05 6.66
CA LYS A 187 12.29 17.47 7.00
C LYS A 187 11.34 18.31 6.13
N ARG A 188 10.93 17.81 4.96
CA ARG A 188 9.99 18.44 4.03
C ARG A 188 9.32 17.40 3.14
N LEU A 189 8.18 17.76 2.58
CA LEU A 189 7.53 16.98 1.52
C LEU A 189 8.22 17.21 0.16
N PRO A 190 8.07 16.27 -0.79
CA PRO A 190 8.57 16.47 -2.15
C PRO A 190 7.82 17.62 -2.82
N ASN A 191 8.52 18.41 -3.62
CA ASN A 191 7.86 19.31 -4.56
C ASN A 191 7.26 18.52 -5.74
N LYS A 192 6.58 19.20 -6.66
CA LYS A 192 5.88 18.53 -7.77
C LYS A 192 6.82 17.71 -8.66
N ASP A 193 7.99 18.24 -9.02
CA ASP A 193 8.94 17.53 -9.88
C ASP A 193 9.51 16.30 -9.19
N GLU A 194 9.84 16.40 -7.90
CA GLU A 194 10.32 15.28 -7.08
C GLU A 194 9.25 14.20 -6.91
N ALA A 195 8.00 14.60 -6.64
CA ALA A 195 6.86 13.69 -6.56
C ALA A 195 6.64 12.95 -7.88
N TYR A 196 6.80 13.65 -9.01
CA TYR A 196 6.68 13.07 -10.33
C TYR A 196 7.82 12.10 -10.65
N ILE A 197 9.05 12.33 -10.17
CA ILE A 197 10.16 11.39 -10.29
C ILE A 197 9.88 10.12 -9.49
N LEU A 198 9.47 10.25 -8.22
CA LEU A 198 9.12 9.11 -7.34
C LEU A 198 8.02 8.24 -7.96
N ALA A 199 6.91 8.87 -8.36
CA ALA A 199 5.76 8.19 -8.95
C ALA A 199 6.08 7.51 -10.29
N ARG A 200 6.91 8.14 -11.14
CA ARG A 200 7.38 7.53 -12.38
C ARG A 200 8.27 6.32 -12.11
N SER A 201 9.12 6.39 -11.10
CA SER A 201 9.98 5.27 -10.69
C SER A 201 9.16 4.11 -10.14
N PHE A 202 8.16 4.38 -9.31
CA PHE A 202 7.18 3.40 -8.85
C PHE A 202 6.45 2.74 -10.03
N ALA A 203 5.93 3.54 -10.98
CA ALA A 203 5.29 3.00 -12.19
C ALA A 203 6.25 2.13 -13.02
N THR A 204 7.53 2.48 -13.06
CA THR A 204 8.57 1.68 -13.74
C THR A 204 8.76 0.34 -13.04
N LYS A 205 8.76 0.31 -11.70
CA LYS A 205 8.85 -0.93 -10.92
C LYS A 205 7.62 -1.83 -11.11
N LEU A 206 6.43 -1.27 -11.27
CA LEU A 206 5.23 -2.06 -11.60
C LEU A 206 5.36 -2.77 -12.96
N LEU A 207 6.05 -2.16 -13.93
CA LEU A 207 6.09 -2.64 -15.32
C LEU A 207 7.26 -3.59 -15.61
N TYR A 208 8.41 -3.41 -14.95
CA TYR A 208 9.66 -4.05 -15.37
C TYR A 208 10.38 -4.88 -14.31
N SER A 209 9.94 -4.87 -13.05
CA SER A 209 10.50 -5.73 -11.98
C SER A 209 9.67 -6.97 -11.70
#